data_AF-A0AAJ4YBH5-F1
#
_entry.id   AF-A0AAJ4YBH5-F1
#
_cell.length_a   1.000
_cell.length_b   1.000
_cell.length_c   1.000
_cell.angle_alpha   90.00
_cell.angle_beta   90.00
_cell.angle_gamma   90.00
#
_symmetry.space_group_name_H-M   'P 1'
#
loop_
_entity.id
_entity.type
_entity.pdbx_description
1 polymer ?
#
loop_
_entity_poly.entity_id
_entity_poly.type
_entity_poly.pdbx_seq_one_letter_code
_entity_poly.pdbx_strand_id
1 'polypeptide(L)' 'MEQQMQYRQGERVRYQNDQQQQCDGTVQSVQGQGSSARYTIKNQNTNQNEEVTHTRVQGRLQ' A
#
# COMPACT_ATOMS: atom_id res chain seq x y z
N MET A 1 16.62 6.50 -14.19
CA MET A 1 15.29 7.01 -13.83
C MET A 1 14.45 5.81 -13.40
N GLU A 2 14.59 5.41 -12.14
CA GLU A 2 13.75 4.36 -11.58
C GLU A 2 12.38 5.00 -11.34
N GLN A 3 11.38 4.62 -12.14
CA GLN A 3 10.00 4.97 -11.89
C GLN A 3 9.63 4.39 -10.52
N GLN A 4 9.74 5.19 -9.46
CA GLN A 4 9.16 4.88 -8.16
C GLN A 4 7.69 4.56 -8.42
N MET A 5 7.31 3.28 -8.29
CA MET A 5 5.97 2.80 -8.58
C MET A 5 5.01 3.37 -7.54
N GLN A 6 4.59 4.62 -7.73
CA GLN A 6 3.60 5.24 -6.85
C GLN A 6 2.26 4.55 -7.09
N TYR A 7 1.69 4.01 -6.03
CA TYR A 7 0.34 3.43 -6.05
C TYR A 7 -0.68 4.56 -5.93
N ARG A 8 -1.85 4.40 -6.54
CA ARG A 8 -2.91 5.41 -6.54
C ARG A 8 -4.09 4.95 -5.70
N GLN A 9 -4.86 5.91 -5.21
CA GLN A 9 -6.15 5.63 -4.57
C GLN A 9 -7.03 4.78 -5.50
N GLY A 10 -7.68 3.77 -4.93
CA GLY A 10 -8.50 2.80 -5.65
C GLY A 10 -7.72 1.59 -6.18
N GLU A 11 -6.39 1.62 -6.20
CA GLU A 11 -5.61 0.45 -6.63
C GLU A 11 -5.60 -0.64 -5.57
N ARG A 12 -5.75 -1.89 -6.01
CA ARG A 12 -5.54 -3.07 -5.18
C ARG A 12 -4.05 -3.39 -5.16
N VAL A 13 -3.51 -3.59 -3.98
CA VAL A 13 -2.09 -3.81 -3.76
C VAL A 13 -1.88 -4.90 -2.72
N ARG A 14 -0.74 -5.58 -2.85
CA ARG A 14 -0.20 -6.45 -1.82
C ARG A 14 0.79 -5.66 -0.98
N TYR A 15 0.64 -5.74 0.34
CA TYR A 15 1.51 -5.06 1.28
C TYR A 15 1.84 -5.97 2.46
N GLN A 16 2.84 -5.58 3.23
CA GLN A 16 3.20 -6.22 4.48
C GLN A 16 2.68 -5.38 5.65
N ASN A 17 1.86 -5.98 6.52
CA ASN A 17 1.37 -5.32 7.73
C ASN A 17 2.46 -5.24 8.81
N ASP A 18 2.15 -4.62 9.95
CA ASP A 18 3.13 -4.45 11.04
C ASP A 18 3.60 -5.77 11.67
N GLN A 19 2.79 -6.83 11.54
CA GLN A 19 3.12 -8.19 11.96
C GLN A 19 3.98 -8.94 10.93
N GLN A 20 4.51 -8.26 9.92
CA GLN A 20 5.27 -8.83 8.80
C GLN A 20 4.47 -9.84 7.94
N GLN A 21 3.15 -9.86 8.06
CA GLN A 21 2.29 -10.73 7.26
C GLN A 21 1.93 -10.06 5.94
N GLN A 22 1.91 -10.86 4.86
CA GLN A 22 1.41 -10.40 3.58
C GLN A 22 -0.11 -10.26 3.64
N CYS A 23 -0.60 -9.09 3.26
CA CYS A 23 -2.01 -8.75 3.19
C CYS A 23 -2.32 -8.11 1.84
N ASP A 24 -3.57 -8.30 1.41
CA ASP A 24 -4.11 -7.69 0.21
C ASP A 24 -5.09 -6.59 0.64
N GLY A 25 -5.07 -5.46 -0.07
CA GLY A 25 -5.94 -4.35 0.27
C GLY A 25 -6.05 -3.32 -0.84
N THR A 26 -6.91 -2.33 -0.62
CA THR A 26 -7.15 -1.25 -1.59
C THR A 26 -6.66 0.07 -1.04
N VAL A 27 -5.80 0.77 -1.79
CA VAL A 27 -5.28 2.09 -1.41
C VAL A 27 -6.46 3.06 -1.29
N GLN A 28 -6.66 3.61 -0.09
CA GLN A 28 -7.67 4.61 0.21
C GLN A 28 -7.12 6.03 0.08
N SER A 29 -5.85 6.24 0.43
CA SER A 29 -5.19 7.54 0.31
C SER A 29 -3.68 7.38 0.18
N VAL A 30 -3.04 8.42 -0.33
CA VAL A 30 -1.59 8.49 -0.52
C VAL A 30 -1.12 9.82 0.05
N GLN A 31 -0.13 9.78 0.93
CA GLN A 31 0.52 10.96 1.51
C GLN A 31 2.00 10.98 1.11
N GLY A 32 2.48 12.12 0.64
CA GLY A 32 3.85 12.26 0.16
C GLY A 32 4.07 11.66 -1.23
N GLN A 33 5.33 11.58 -1.63
CA GLN A 33 5.74 11.14 -2.98
C GLN A 33 6.99 10.26 -2.90
N GLY A 34 7.12 9.36 -3.88
CA GLY A 34 8.30 8.51 -4.03
C GLY A 34 8.52 7.49 -2.92
N SER A 35 9.79 7.21 -2.59
CA SER A 35 10.17 6.24 -1.56
C SER A 35 9.67 6.58 -0.15
N SER A 36 9.36 7.85 0.11
CA SER A 36 8.83 8.32 1.40
C SER A 36 7.30 8.39 1.43
N ALA A 37 6.61 7.95 0.37
CA ALA A 37 5.16 7.94 0.34
C ALA A 37 4.59 6.97 1.40
N ARG A 38 3.51 7.41 2.05
CA ARG A 38 2.68 6.58 2.92
C ARG A 38 1.33 6.33 2.26
N TYR A 39 0.84 5.12 2.44
CA TYR A 39 -0.39 4.64 1.86
C TYR A 39 -1.31 4.22 2.99
N THR A 40 -2.52 4.78 3.02
CA THR A 40 -3.60 4.18 3.80
C THR A 40 -4.24 3.12 2.93
N ILE A 41 -4.17 1.86 3.35
CA ILE A 41 -4.71 0.71 2.62
C ILE A 41 -5.84 0.12 3.45
N LYS A 42 -7.00 -0.08 2.83
CA LYS A 42 -8.09 -0.84 3.42
C LYS A 42 -7.81 -2.32 3.22
N ASN A 43 -7.50 -3.02 4.31
CA ASN A 43 -7.27 -4.45 4.32
C ASN A 43 -8.53 -5.19 3.85
N GLN A 44 -8.39 -6.08 2.87
CA GLN A 44 -9.53 -6.79 2.31
C GLN A 44 -10.11 -7.85 3.28
N ASN A 45 -9.27 -8.41 4.16
CA ASN A 45 -9.68 -9.44 5.13
C ASN A 45 -10.37 -8.83 6.34
N THR A 46 -9.80 -7.76 6.92
CA THR A 46 -10.31 -7.17 8.17
C THR A 46 -11.21 -5.96 7.95
N ASN A 47 -11.28 -5.44 6.72
CA ASN A 47 -11.94 -4.17 6.36
C ASN A 47 -11.43 -2.94 7.14
N GLN A 48 -10.31 -3.06 7.85
CA GLN A 48 -9.67 -1.98 8.58
C GLN A 48 -8.72 -1.20 7.68
N ASN A 49 -8.52 0.07 8.00
CA ASN A 49 -7.54 0.91 7.33
C ASN A 49 -6.19 0.78 8.05
N GLU A 50 -5.13 0.49 7.28
CA GLU A 50 -3.77 0.35 7.77
C GLU A 50 -2.86 1.36 7.05
N GLU A 51 -2.00 2.05 7.78
CA GLU A 51 -1.00 2.95 7.21
C GLU A 51 0.31 2.19 6.98
N VAL A 52 0.80 2.20 5.74
CA VAL A 52 2.05 1.55 5.37
C VAL A 52 2.93 2.44 4.51
N THR A 53 4.24 2.33 4.67
CA THR A 53 5.22 3.02 3.82
C THR A 53 5.33 2.34 2.46
N HIS A 54 5.79 3.08 1.46
CA HIS A 54 6.06 2.56 0.11
C HIS A 54 6.87 1.25 0.12
N THR A 55 7.88 1.17 0.98
CA THR A 55 8.77 0.00 1.12
C THR A 55 8.05 -1.28 1.58
N ARG A 56 6.89 -1.17 2.23
CA ARG A 56 6.08 -2.32 2.65
C ARG A 56 5.09 -2.77 1.57
N VAL A 57 4.89 -1.99 0.50
CA VAL A 57 3.97 -2.34 -0.59
C VAL A 57 4.74 -3.10 -1.66
N GLN A 58 4.41 -4.38 -1.81
CA GLN A 58 5.16 -5.33 -2.64
C GLN A 58 4.78 -5.28 -4.12
N GLY A 59 3.54 -4.88 -4.44
CA GLY A 59 3.10 -4.79 -5.83
C GLY A 59 1.59 -4.56 -5.97
N ARG A 60 1.16 -4.37 -7.22
CA ARG A 60 -0.26 -4.22 -7.60
C ARG A 60 -0.87 -5.60 -7.78
N LEU A 61 -2.12 -5.75 -7.34
CA LEU A 61 -2.93 -6.93 -7.61
C LEU A 61 -3.80 -6.59 -8.83
N GLN A 62 -3.60 -7.31 -9.93
CA GLN A 62 -4.40 -7.20 -11.15
C GLN A 62 -5.77 -7.88 -10.98
#